data_AF-A0A6P2LXP0-F1
#
_entry.id   AF-A0A6P2LXP0-F1
#
_cell.length_a   1.000
_cell.length_b   1.000
_cell.length_c   1.000
_cell.angle_alpha   90.00
_cell.angle_beta   90.00
_cell.angle_gamma   90.00
#
_symmetry.space_group_name_H-M   'P 1'
#
loop_
_entity.id
_entity.type
_entity.pdbx_description
1 polymer ?
#
loop_
_entity_poly.entity_id
_entity_poly.type
_entity_poly.pdbx_seq_one_letter_code
_entity_poly.pdbx_strand_id
1 'polypeptide(L)'
;MTTTYAKLDSMILHAIETGQNTYRKMLVEGIEVECKRIAEATGASQYDLVLDRRVQALRKAKKIMYQDGRWSVIKALGKVDPEEAARMQAFAARPLGEDEDQQNNGGK
;
A
#
# COMPACT_ATOMS: atom_id res chain seq x y z
N MET A 1 7.68 3.37 13.00
CA MET A 1 8.93 2.90 12.36
C MET A 1 9.25 3.81 11.20
N THR A 2 10.26 4.68 11.32
CA THR A 2 10.75 5.52 10.23
C THR A 2 11.44 4.63 9.22
N THR A 3 10.67 4.14 8.25
CA THR A 3 11.17 3.25 7.20
C THR A 3 12.24 4.01 6.42
N THR A 4 13.46 3.47 6.36
CA THR A 4 14.63 4.02 5.64
C THR A 4 14.30 4.52 4.24
N TYR A 5 13.24 3.98 3.64
CA TYR A 5 12.77 4.25 2.30
C TYR A 5 11.54 5.18 2.20
N ALA A 6 10.97 5.67 3.30
CA ALA A 6 9.76 6.51 3.29
C ALA A 6 9.93 7.75 2.41
N LYS A 7 11.08 8.41 2.53
CA LYS A 7 11.40 9.60 1.73
C LYS A 7 11.47 9.25 0.24
N LEU A 8 12.20 8.19 -0.10
CA LEU A 8 12.33 7.72 -1.48
C LEU A 8 10.99 7.29 -2.07
N ASP A 9 10.16 6.59 -1.31
CA ASP A 9 8.82 6.18 -1.75
C ASP A 9 7.93 7.39 -2.06
N SER A 10 7.92 8.41 -1.20
CA SER A 10 7.16 9.64 -1.43
C SER A 10 7.65 10.39 -2.67
N MET A 11 8.96 10.42 -2.91
CA MET A 11 9.54 11.05 -4.11
C MET A 11 9.15 10.28 -5.38
N ILE A 12 9.20 8.95 -5.36
CA ILE A 12 8.79 8.10 -6.50
C ILE A 12 7.30 8.32 -6.82
N LEU A 13 6.44 8.32 -5.80
CA LEU A 13 5.00 8.54 -5.99
C LEU A 13 4.74 9.93 -6.59
N HIS A 14 5.35 10.97 -6.02
CA HIS A 14 5.23 12.34 -6.53
C HIS A 14 5.74 12.46 -7.97
N ALA A 15 6.88 11.85 -8.32
CA ALA A 15 7.43 11.85 -9.67
C ALA A 15 6.46 11.21 -10.68
N ILE A 16 5.81 10.10 -10.33
CA ILE A 16 4.81 9.46 -11.18
C ILE A 16 3.59 10.40 -11.35
N GLU A 17 3.13 11.05 -10.28
CA GLU A 17 2.01 12.00 -10.33
C GLU A 17 2.30 13.25 -11.17
N THR A 18 3.54 13.73 -11.20
CA THR A 18 3.96 14.88 -12.02
C THR A 18 4.28 14.51 -13.48
N GLY A 19 4.06 13.24 -13.87
CA GLY A 19 4.22 12.79 -15.25
C GLY A 19 5.61 12.22 -15.57
N GLN A 20 6.50 12.08 -14.59
CA GLN A 20 7.74 11.31 -14.72
C GLN A 20 7.44 9.82 -14.59
N ASN A 21 6.64 9.30 -15.51
CA ASN A 21 6.03 7.97 -15.46
C ASN A 21 6.88 6.84 -16.08
N THR A 22 8.17 7.07 -16.28
CA THR A 22 9.10 6.03 -16.79
C THR A 22 10.34 5.98 -15.92
N TYR A 23 10.97 4.81 -15.81
CA TYR A 23 12.13 4.58 -14.94
C TYR A 23 13.23 5.62 -15.16
N ARG A 24 13.56 5.90 -16.43
CA ARG A 24 14.59 6.88 -16.81
C ARG A 24 14.19 8.33 -16.48
N LYS A 25 12.90 8.67 -16.53
CA LYS A 25 12.40 10.00 -16.16
C LYS A 25 12.29 10.18 -14.65
N MET A 26 12.16 9.10 -13.88
CA MET A 26 12.17 9.14 -12.41
C MET A 26 13.57 9.30 -11.84
N LEU A 27 14.61 8.86 -12.58
CA LEU A 27 16.02 9.06 -12.25
C LEU A 27 16.45 10.53 -12.51
N VAL A 28 15.83 11.45 -11.78
CA VAL A 28 16.22 12.87 -11.74
C VAL A 28 16.87 13.19 -10.40
N GLU A 29 17.70 14.24 -10.36
CA GLU A 29 18.69 14.55 -9.32
C GLU A 29 18.24 14.24 -7.88
N GLY A 30 17.02 14.62 -7.49
CA GLY A 30 16.52 14.33 -6.14
C GLY A 30 16.38 12.84 -5.80
N ILE A 31 15.83 12.03 -6.72
CA ILE A 31 15.67 10.58 -6.53
C ILE A 31 17.04 9.90 -6.63
N GLU A 32 17.89 10.34 -7.56
CA GLU A 32 19.24 9.80 -7.72
C GLU A 32 20.09 9.98 -6.46
N VAL A 33 20.09 11.19 -5.88
CA VAL A 33 20.83 11.50 -4.64
C VAL A 33 20.35 10.62 -3.48
N GLU A 34 19.03 10.45 -3.34
CA GLU A 34 18.47 9.61 -2.28
C GLU A 34 18.80 8.13 -2.49
N CYS A 35 18.76 7.65 -3.73
CA CYS A 35 19.18 6.29 -4.09
C CYS A 35 20.66 6.05 -3.78
N LYS A 36 21.55 7.00 -4.08
CA LYS A 36 22.99 6.92 -3.74
C LYS A 36 23.19 6.86 -2.23
N ARG A 37 22.56 7.76 -1.46
CA ARG A 37 22.62 7.78 0.01
C ARG A 37 22.21 6.44 0.63
N ILE A 38 21.13 5.83 0.10
CA ILE A 38 20.63 4.54 0.56
C ILE A 38 21.57 3.41 0.14
N ALA A 39 22.10 3.45 -1.08
CA ALA A 39 23.06 2.48 -1.57
C ALA A 39 24.32 2.46 -0.70
N GLU A 40 24.85 3.64 -0.37
CA GLU A 40 25.98 3.82 0.56
C GLU A 40 25.64 3.28 1.96
N ALA A 41 24.47 3.61 2.50
CA ALA A 41 24.04 3.14 3.82
C ALA A 41 23.79 1.62 3.90
N THR A 42 23.48 0.98 2.78
CA THR A 42 23.17 -0.46 2.69
C THR A 42 24.31 -1.30 2.10
N GLY A 43 25.40 -0.66 1.66
CA GLY A 43 26.52 -1.32 0.97
C GLY A 43 26.18 -1.82 -0.44
N ALA A 44 25.14 -1.27 -1.09
CA ALA A 44 24.80 -1.64 -2.46
C ALA A 44 25.76 -0.96 -3.46
N SER A 45 26.34 -1.74 -4.36
CA SER A 45 27.27 -1.22 -5.38
C SER A 45 26.58 -0.43 -6.50
N GLN A 46 25.26 -0.58 -6.65
CA GLN A 46 24.46 0.01 -7.73
C GLN A 46 23.23 0.70 -7.13
N TYR A 47 23.16 2.02 -7.28
CA TYR A 47 22.07 2.84 -6.72
C TYR A 47 20.76 2.68 -7.52
N ASP A 48 20.86 2.34 -8.81
CA ASP A 48 19.72 2.03 -9.68
C ASP A 48 18.91 0.82 -9.18
N LEU A 49 19.58 -0.19 -8.60
CA LEU A 49 18.93 -1.34 -7.99
C LEU A 49 18.07 -0.94 -6.77
N VAL A 50 18.44 0.12 -6.05
CA VAL A 50 17.64 0.63 -4.95
C VAL A 50 16.30 1.14 -5.48
N LEU A 51 16.32 1.94 -6.55
CA LEU A 51 15.10 2.43 -7.19
C LEU A 51 14.24 1.29 -7.70
N ASP A 52 14.83 0.33 -8.41
CA ASP A 52 14.10 -0.83 -8.95
C ASP A 52 13.42 -1.64 -7.84
N ARG A 53 14.15 -1.98 -6.77
CA ARG A 53 13.59 -2.68 -5.59
C ARG A 53 12.44 -1.91 -4.95
N ARG A 54 12.52 -0.58 -4.88
CA ARG A 54 11.44 0.26 -4.34
C ARG A 54 10.22 0.29 -5.25
N VAL A 55 10.40 0.46 -6.55
CA VAL A 55 9.32 0.39 -7.54
C VAL A 55 8.61 -0.96 -7.46
N GLN A 56 9.36 -2.06 -7.38
CA GLN A 56 8.80 -3.40 -7.18
C GLN A 56 8.03 -3.53 -5.87
N ALA A 57 8.55 -2.97 -4.76
CA ALA A 57 7.87 -2.98 -3.47
C ALA A 57 6.55 -2.19 -3.50
N LEU A 58 6.54 -1.01 -4.13
CA LEU A 58 5.34 -0.19 -4.31
C LEU A 58 4.30 -0.89 -5.19
N ARG A 59 4.75 -1.62 -6.23
CA ARG A 59 3.88 -2.45 -7.07
C ARG A 59 3.27 -3.61 -6.28
N LYS A 60 4.07 -4.34 -5.51
CA LYS A 60 3.57 -5.41 -4.61
C LYS A 60 2.59 -4.88 -3.57
N ALA A 61 2.82 -3.67 -3.08
CA ALA A 61 1.92 -2.96 -2.16
C ALA A 61 0.67 -2.37 -2.85
N LYS A 62 0.47 -2.60 -4.15
CA LYS A 62 -0.65 -2.06 -4.95
C LYS A 62 -0.80 -0.54 -4.86
N LYS A 63 0.32 0.19 -4.68
CA LYS A 63 0.36 1.66 -4.69
C LYS A 63 0.62 2.22 -6.07
N ILE A 64 1.28 1.46 -6.93
CA ILE A 64 1.56 1.83 -8.32
C ILE A 64 1.26 0.65 -9.25
N MET A 65 0.96 0.97 -10.49
CA MET A 65 0.70 0.02 -11.58
C MET A 65 1.50 0.42 -12.81
N TYR A 66 1.89 -0.58 -13.60
CA TYR A 66 2.49 -0.36 -14.91
C TYR A 66 1.45 -0.68 -15.97
N GLN A 67 1.10 0.30 -16.80
CA GLN A 67 0.16 0.17 -17.91
C GLN A 67 0.65 0.97 -19.10
N ASP A 68 0.48 0.42 -20.30
CA ASP A 68 0.78 1.12 -21.56
C ASP A 68 2.20 1.71 -21.61
N GLY A 69 3.18 0.97 -21.07
CA GLY A 69 4.57 1.42 -21.03
C GLY A 69 4.88 2.47 -19.95
N ARG A 70 3.92 2.84 -19.10
CA ARG A 70 4.02 3.93 -18.11
C ARG A 70 3.61 3.48 -16.71
N TRP A 71 4.24 4.06 -15.71
CA TRP A 71 3.84 3.92 -14.30
C TRP A 71 2.70 4.89 -13.99
N SER A 72 1.72 4.41 -13.22
CA SER A 72 0.62 5.21 -12.68
C SER A 72 0.45 4.91 -11.20
N VAL A 73 0.18 5.94 -10.40
CA VAL A 73 -0.15 5.76 -8.98
C VAL A 73 -1.58 5.25 -8.88
N ILE A 74 -1.76 4.13 -8.17
CA ILE A 74 -3.07 3.65 -7.76
C ILE A 74 -3.48 4.54 -6.59
N LYS A 75 -4.22 5.60 -6.88
CA LYS A 75 -5.01 6.30 -5.86
C LYS A 75 -6.11 5.32 -5.46
N ALA A 76 -5.89 4.57 -4.39
CA ALA A 76 -6.95 3.77 -3.80
C ALA A 76 -8.10 4.73 -3.44
N LEU A 77 -9.09 4.81 -4.33
CA LEU A 77 -10.37 5.43 -4.06
C LEU A 77 -11.03 4.52 -3.02
N GLY A 78 -11.00 4.92 -1.76
CA GLY A 78 -11.54 4.13 -0.66
C GLY A 78 -10.54 3.90 0.47
N LYS A 79 -10.14 4.98 1.15
CA LYS A 79 -10.19 4.87 2.61
C LYS A 79 -11.67 4.70 2.92
N VAL A 80 -12.11 3.48 3.18
CA VAL A 80 -13.30 3.31 4.00
C VAL A 80 -12.92 3.99 5.31
N ASP A 81 -13.57 5.10 5.62
CA ASP A 81 -13.36 5.79 6.88
C ASP A 81 -13.44 4.74 8.01
N PRO A 82 -12.55 4.78 9.02
CA PRO A 82 -12.55 3.79 10.09
C PRO A 82 -13.92 3.63 10.78
N GLU A 83 -14.79 4.63 10.65
CA GLU A 83 -16.18 4.60 11.09
C GLU A 83 -17.07 3.61 10.30
N GLU A 84 -16.86 3.47 9.00
CA GLU A 84 -17.66 2.58 8.15
C GLU A 84 -17.19 1.12 8.27
N ALA A 85 -15.89 0.90 8.53
CA ALA A 85 -15.36 -0.39 8.96
C ALA A 85 -15.90 -0.82 10.34
N ALA A 86 -16.06 0.13 11.28
CA ALA A 86 -16.68 -0.12 12.57
C ALA A 86 -18.19 -0.44 12.45
N ARG A 87 -18.92 0.22 11.53
CA ARG A 87 -20.33 -0.10 11.25
C ARG A 87 -20.53 -1.51 10.70
N MET A 88 -19.64 -2.00 9.82
CA MET A 88 -19.70 -3.38 9.33
C MET A 88 -19.41 -4.41 10.45
N GLN A 89 -18.48 -4.10 11.35
CA GLN A 89 -18.17 -4.96 12.50
C GLN A 89 -19.32 -5.01 13.52
N ALA A 90 -20.00 -3.88 13.75
CA ALA A 90 -21.17 -3.82 14.63
C ALA A 90 -22.38 -4.60 14.08
N PHE A 91 -22.53 -4.69 12.75
CA PHE A 91 -23.60 -5.48 12.13
C PHE A 91 -23.35 -7.00 12.26
N ALA A 92 -22.08 -7.42 12.21
CA ALA A 92 -21.69 -8.82 12.41
C ALA A 92 -21.76 -9.28 13.88
N ALA A 93 -21.81 -8.36 14.84
CA ALA A 93 -21.87 -8.64 16.27
C ALA A 93 -23.30 -8.66 16.84
N ARG A 94 -24.36 -8.54 16.02
CA ARG A 94 -25.72 -8.86 16.49
C ARG A 94 -25.81 -10.39 16.57
N PRO A 95 -25.94 -10.99 17.76
CA PRO A 95 -26.30 -12.39 17.84
C PRO A 95 -27.63 -12.55 17.12
N LEU A 96 -27.63 -13.34 16.04
CA LEU A 96 -28.85 -14.01 15.60
C LEU A 96 -29.38 -14.70 16.86
N GLY A 97 -30.58 -14.32 17.27
CA GLY A 97 -31.25 -14.92 18.41
C GLY A 97 -31.15 -16.43 18.30
N GLU A 98 -30.76 -17.06 19.41
CA GLU A 98 -30.93 -18.49 19.61
C GLU A 98 -32.44 -18.76 19.52
N ASP A 99 -32.90 -19.12 18.32
CA ASP A 99 -34.21 -19.71 18.10
C ASP A 99 -34.24 -21.07 18.82
N GLU A 100 -34.93 -21.07 19.97
CA GLU A 100 -35.68 -22.16 20.58
C GLU A 100 -35.15 -23.60 20.39
N ASP A 101 -34.36 -24.07 21.38
CA ASP A 101 -34.23 -25.51 21.63
C ASP A 101 -35.41 -26.00 22.51
N GLN A 102 -36.32 -26.64 21.80
CA GLN A 102 -37.42 -27.51 22.15
C GLN A 102 -37.26 -28.38 23.43
N GLN A 103 -38.17 -28.25 24.40
CA GLN A 103 -38.51 -29.35 25.33
C GLN A 103 -40.01 -29.49 25.57
N ASN A 104 -40.54 -30.49 24.86
CA ASN A 104 -41.74 -31.28 25.15
C ASN A 104 -41.62 -32.00 26.51
N ASN A 105 -42.69 -32.04 27.32
CA ASN A 105 -43.36 -33.26 27.79
C ASN A 105 -43.98 -33.14 29.21
N GLY A 106 -45.31 -33.27 29.26
CA GLY A 106 -46.08 -34.16 30.16
C GLY A 106 -45.95 -34.03 31.69
N GLY A 107 -47.10 -33.84 32.37
CA GLY A 107 -47.18 -34.17 33.78
C GLY A 107 -48.45 -33.79 34.52
N LYS A 108 -49.52 -34.54 34.26
CA LYS A 108 -50.67 -34.84 35.14
C LYS A 108 -51.52 -33.72 35.75
#